data_AF-A0A2N5M4X2-F1
#
_entry.id   AF-A0A2N5M4X2-F1
#
_cell.length_a   1.000
_cell.length_b   1.000
_cell.length_c   1.000
_cell.angle_alpha   90.00
_cell.angle_beta   90.00
_cell.angle_gamma   90.00
#
_symmetry.space_group_name_H-M   'P 1'
#
loop_
_entity.id
_entity.type
_entity.pdbx_description
1 polymer ?
#
loop_
_entity_poly.entity_id
_entity_poly.type
_entity_poly.pdbx_seq_one_letter_code
_entity_poly.pdbx_strand_id
1 'polypeptide(L)'
;MGVVLVLLYVLLPIVILAFIIGAILKNNGKGDEHMFRHLYIYLVLFATLMMAIGGGISIFMAAADLASPPAYYQNYNEFVDLKKSENGKNSMEYTEEELRKQFEASVKDHKDRVKDEAKNQLIKSLGFIIIPLPIFLYFNKLRSRGEPQ
;
A
#
# COMPACT_ATOMS: atom_id res chain seq x y z
N MET A 1 -16.12 -3.16 -2.35
CA MET A 1 -14.89 -2.73 -1.66
C MET A 1 -15.16 -2.00 -0.34
N GLY A 2 -16.02 -0.98 -0.31
CA GLY A 2 -16.27 -0.18 0.92
C GLY A 2 -16.74 -1.01 2.13
N VAL A 3 -17.61 -2.00 1.93
CA VAL A 3 -18.15 -2.83 3.02
C VAL A 3 -17.05 -3.68 3.69
N VAL A 4 -16.08 -4.18 2.92
CA VAL A 4 -14.97 -4.99 3.44
C VAL A 4 -14.01 -4.11 4.26
N LEU A 5 -13.73 -2.89 3.79
CA LEU A 5 -12.91 -1.93 4.53
C LEU A 5 -13.58 -1.47 5.82
N VAL A 6 -14.89 -1.24 5.81
CA VAL A 6 -15.67 -0.89 7.00
C VAL A 6 -15.69 -2.06 7.99
N LEU A 7 -15.92 -3.29 7.53
CA LEU A 7 -15.85 -4.48 8.37
C LEU A 7 -14.47 -4.63 9.01
N LEU A 8 -13.39 -4.44 8.27
CA LEU A 8 -12.03 -4.57 8.80
C LEU A 8 -11.71 -3.46 9.81
N TYR A 9 -12.14 -2.22 9.56
CA TYR A 9 -11.90 -1.09 10.47
C TYR A 9 -12.74 -1.16 11.75
N VAL A 10 -13.90 -1.84 11.71
CA VAL A 10 -14.80 -1.98 12.87
C VAL A 10 -14.52 -3.26 13.65
N LEU A 11 -14.31 -4.41 12.99
CA LEU A 11 -14.08 -5.69 13.67
C LEU A 11 -12.72 -5.75 14.36
N LEU A 12 -11.68 -5.18 13.76
CA LEU A 12 -10.33 -5.28 14.28
C LEU A 12 -10.18 -4.63 15.68
N PRO A 13 -10.65 -3.38 15.94
CA PRO A 13 -10.61 -2.82 17.28
C PRO A 13 -11.52 -3.55 18.27
N ILE A 14 -12.65 -4.11 17.82
CA ILE A 14 -13.57 -4.89 18.68
C ILE A 14 -12.91 -6.19 19.13
N VAL A 15 -12.23 -6.90 18.23
CA VAL A 15 -11.50 -8.13 18.56
C VAL A 15 -10.32 -7.85 19.50
N ILE A 16 -9.61 -6.75 19.29
CA ILE A 16 -8.53 -6.31 20.18
C ILE A 16 -9.09 -5.96 21.57
N LEU A 17 -10.19 -5.20 21.65
CA LEU A 17 -10.86 -4.87 22.91
C LEU A 17 -11.36 -6.12 23.63
N ALA A 18 -11.95 -7.09 22.93
CA ALA A 18 -12.40 -8.35 23.51
C ALA A 18 -11.23 -9.17 24.07
N PHE A 19 -10.08 -9.19 23.39
CA PHE A 19 -8.86 -9.83 23.87
C PHE A 19 -8.29 -9.13 25.12
N ILE A 20 -8.28 -7.79 25.13
CA ILE A 20 -7.83 -6.99 26.26
C ILE A 20 -8.74 -7.23 27.47
N ILE A 21 -10.05 -7.20 27.29
CA ILE A 21 -11.03 -7.44 28.37
C ILE A 21 -10.93 -8.88 28.88
N GLY A 22 -10.81 -9.87 27.99
CA GLY A 22 -10.62 -11.28 28.37
C GLY A 22 -9.31 -11.52 29.13
N ALA A 23 -8.25 -10.78 28.82
CA ALA A 23 -6.98 -10.84 29.54
C ALA A 23 -7.06 -10.18 30.92
N ILE A 24 -7.75 -9.03 31.04
CA ILE A 24 -7.92 -8.30 32.31
C ILE A 24 -8.84 -9.06 33.27
N LEU A 25 -9.97 -9.62 32.79
CA LEU A 25 -10.93 -10.36 33.62
C LEU A 25 -10.35 -11.66 34.20
N LYS A 26 -9.27 -12.19 33.62
CA LYS A 26 -8.68 -13.46 34.03
C LYS A 26 -7.69 -13.35 35.20
N ASN A 27 -7.20 -12.16 35.60
CA ASN A 27 -6.03 -12.14 36.48
C ASN A 27 -5.99 -11.05 37.58
N ASN A 28 -5.97 -11.51 38.83
CA ASN A 28 -5.69 -10.74 40.05
C ASN A 28 -4.38 -11.23 40.71
N GLY A 29 -3.25 -11.24 40.00
CA GLY A 29 -2.01 -11.83 40.52
C GLY A 29 -0.72 -11.18 40.00
N LYS A 30 0.19 -10.85 40.93
CA LYS A 30 1.47 -10.14 40.76
C LYS A 30 2.50 -10.75 39.77
N GLY A 31 2.17 -11.83 39.07
CA GLY A 31 2.95 -12.36 37.93
C GLY A 31 2.63 -11.68 36.58
N ASP A 32 1.75 -10.70 36.59
CA ASP A 32 1.14 -10.07 35.40
C ASP A 32 2.07 -9.17 34.59
N GLU A 33 2.97 -8.43 35.26
CA GLU A 33 3.72 -7.37 34.58
C GLU A 33 4.68 -7.92 33.51
N HIS A 34 5.28 -9.09 33.77
CA HIS A 34 6.09 -9.78 32.77
C HIS A 34 5.24 -10.25 31.59
N MET A 35 4.02 -10.77 31.81
CA MET A 35 3.15 -11.23 30.73
C MET A 35 2.70 -10.06 29.85
N PHE A 36 2.27 -8.94 30.45
CA PHE A 36 1.87 -7.75 29.71
C PHE A 36 3.04 -7.12 28.93
N ARG A 37 4.25 -7.09 29.52
CA ARG A 37 5.46 -6.64 28.82
C ARG A 37 5.75 -7.49 27.59
N HIS A 38 5.66 -8.81 27.70
CA HIS A 38 5.85 -9.71 26.56
C HIS A 38 4.78 -9.50 25.49
N LEU A 39 3.51 -9.42 25.88
CA LEU A 39 2.41 -9.16 24.95
C LEU A 39 2.63 -7.85 24.18
N TYR A 40 3.03 -6.77 24.87
CA TYR A 40 3.34 -5.49 24.24
C TYR A 40 4.51 -5.60 23.25
N ILE A 41 5.62 -6.23 23.65
CA ILE A 41 6.78 -6.43 22.75
C ILE A 41 6.36 -7.20 21.50
N TYR A 42 5.60 -8.29 21.64
CA TYR A 42 5.12 -9.07 20.51
C TYR A 42 4.14 -8.31 19.62
N LEU A 43 3.26 -7.48 20.17
CA LEU A 43 2.36 -6.63 19.39
C LEU A 43 3.12 -5.60 18.55
N VAL A 44 4.13 -4.95 19.13
CA VAL A 44 4.98 -4.00 18.40
C VAL A 44 5.79 -4.70 17.32
N LEU A 45 6.38 -5.86 17.62
CA LEU A 45 7.09 -6.68 16.63
C LEU A 45 6.16 -7.17 15.51
N PHE A 46 4.93 -7.51 15.83
CA PHE A 46 3.93 -7.89 14.84
C PHE A 46 3.55 -6.71 13.93
N ALA A 47 3.29 -5.54 14.51
CA ALA A 47 2.97 -4.33 13.73
C ALA A 47 4.11 -3.93 12.78
N THR A 48 5.35 -3.95 13.27
CA THR A 48 6.55 -3.67 12.45
C THR A 48 6.79 -4.72 11.37
N LEU A 49 6.50 -5.99 11.64
CA LEU A 49 6.56 -7.06 10.64
C LEU A 49 5.51 -6.86 9.53
N MET A 50 4.26 -6.55 9.89
CA MET A 50 3.20 -6.23 8.92
C MET A 50 3.57 -5.03 8.06
N MET A 51 4.18 -4.00 8.67
CA MET A 51 4.68 -2.83 7.97
C MET A 51 5.78 -3.22 6.96
N ALA A 52 6.77 -4.00 7.37
CA ALA A 52 7.84 -4.46 6.49
C ALA A 52 7.33 -5.30 5.31
N ILE A 53 6.37 -6.19 5.53
CA ILE A 53 5.76 -7.01 4.47
C ILE A 53 4.99 -6.12 3.48
N GLY A 54 4.17 -5.17 3.97
CA GLY A 54 3.45 -4.22 3.12
C GLY A 54 4.39 -3.37 2.26
N GLY A 55 5.52 -2.93 2.84
CA GLY A 55 6.56 -2.20 2.13
C GLY A 55 7.25 -3.06 1.07
N GLY A 56 7.59 -4.30 1.40
CA GLY A 56 8.25 -5.24 0.48
C GLY A 56 7.40 -5.56 -0.76
N ILE A 57 6.12 -5.87 -0.57
CA ILE A 57 5.18 -6.09 -1.69
C ILE A 57 5.08 -4.84 -2.57
N SER A 58 4.98 -3.67 -1.94
CA SER A 58 4.83 -2.40 -2.66
C SER A 58 6.07 -2.02 -3.48
N ILE A 59 7.28 -2.36 -2.99
CA ILE A 59 8.53 -2.20 -3.75
C ILE A 59 8.52 -3.10 -4.99
N PHE A 60 8.14 -4.37 -4.82
CA PHE A 60 8.12 -5.32 -5.94
C PHE A 60 7.14 -4.90 -7.03
N MET A 61 5.94 -4.46 -6.65
CA MET A 61 4.94 -3.92 -7.58
C MET A 61 5.48 -2.70 -8.33
N ALA A 62 6.02 -1.73 -7.62
CA ALA A 62 6.55 -0.51 -8.25
C ALA A 62 7.75 -0.81 -9.16
N ALA A 63 8.61 -1.77 -8.80
CA ALA A 63 9.70 -2.21 -9.66
C ALA A 63 9.18 -2.89 -10.93
N ALA A 64 8.12 -3.69 -10.82
CA ALA A 64 7.46 -4.31 -11.96
C ALA A 64 6.85 -3.26 -12.89
N ASP A 65 6.13 -2.27 -12.35
CA ASP A 65 5.52 -1.19 -13.13
C ASP A 65 6.57 -0.29 -13.81
N LEU A 66 7.75 -0.13 -13.21
CA LEU A 66 8.87 0.60 -13.81
C LEU A 66 9.50 -0.18 -14.97
N ALA A 67 9.65 -1.50 -14.82
CA ALA A 67 10.26 -2.38 -15.82
C ALA A 67 9.30 -2.70 -16.97
N SER A 68 8.02 -2.91 -16.66
CA SER A 68 6.96 -3.26 -17.61
C SER A 68 5.68 -2.49 -17.26
N PRO A 69 5.58 -1.22 -17.69
CA PRO A 69 4.38 -0.44 -17.46
C PRO A 69 3.16 -1.14 -18.09
N PRO A 70 2.00 -1.14 -17.42
CA PRO A 70 0.77 -1.69 -17.95
C PRO A 70 0.41 -1.06 -19.31
N ALA A 71 -0.28 -1.84 -20.14
CA ALA A 71 -0.71 -1.38 -21.46
C ALA A 71 -1.72 -0.23 -21.34
N TYR A 72 -1.70 0.67 -22.32
CA TYR A 72 -2.70 1.73 -22.44
C TYR A 72 -4.06 1.11 -22.76
N TYR A 73 -5.07 1.43 -21.94
CA TYR A 73 -6.38 0.76 -21.96
C TYR A 73 -7.24 1.05 -23.20
N GLN A 74 -6.93 2.11 -23.94
CA GLN A 74 -7.76 2.57 -25.06
C GLN A 74 -7.10 2.21 -26.40
N ASN A 75 -7.89 1.59 -27.29
CA ASN A 75 -7.44 1.31 -28.65
C ASN A 75 -7.59 2.55 -29.54
N TYR A 76 -6.82 2.64 -30.63
CA TYR A 76 -6.85 3.80 -31.52
C TYR A 76 -8.26 4.12 -32.04
N ASN A 77 -9.02 3.09 -32.43
CA ASN A 77 -10.36 3.27 -32.95
C ASN A 77 -11.32 3.89 -31.91
N GLU A 78 -11.23 3.45 -30.65
CA GLU A 78 -12.01 4.04 -29.56
C GLU A 78 -11.60 5.48 -29.26
N PHE A 79 -10.31 5.82 -29.43
CA PHE A 79 -9.81 7.18 -29.32
C PHE A 79 -10.38 8.09 -30.41
N VAL A 80 -10.39 7.62 -31.65
CA VAL A 80 -10.96 8.34 -32.78
C VAL A 80 -12.47 8.54 -32.61
N ASP A 81 -13.20 7.50 -32.20
CA ASP A 81 -14.64 7.57 -31.98
C ASP A 81 -15.01 8.54 -30.84
N LEU A 82 -14.25 8.50 -29.74
CA LEU A 82 -14.41 9.45 -28.64
C LEU A 82 -14.16 10.90 -29.11
N LYS A 83 -13.08 11.15 -29.86
CA LYS A 83 -12.75 12.50 -30.34
C LYS A 83 -13.76 13.04 -31.35
N LYS A 84 -14.29 12.18 -32.22
CA LYS A 84 -15.37 12.55 -33.14
C LYS A 84 -16.68 12.85 -32.41
N SER A 85 -16.98 12.11 -31.34
CA SER A 85 -18.16 12.36 -30.51
C SER A 85 -18.04 13.64 -29.68
N GLU A 86 -16.85 14.00 -29.19
CA GLU A 86 -16.61 15.24 -28.42
C GLU A 86 -16.73 16.50 -29.28
N ASN A 87 -16.32 16.44 -30.55
CA ASN A 87 -16.30 17.59 -31.47
C ASN A 87 -17.66 17.99 -32.06
N GLY A 88 -18.77 17.43 -31.57
CA GLY A 88 -20.11 17.45 -32.18
C GLY A 88 -20.78 18.80 -32.51
N LYS A 89 -20.10 19.96 -32.44
CA LYS A 89 -20.61 21.27 -32.90
C LYS A 89 -19.58 22.26 -33.47
N ASN A 90 -18.28 21.99 -33.45
CA ASN A 90 -17.24 22.86 -34.04
C ASN A 90 -16.23 21.99 -34.79
N SER A 91 -16.46 21.82 -36.09
CA SER A 91 -15.69 20.96 -36.97
C SER A 91 -14.33 21.58 -37.32
N MET A 92 -13.34 21.38 -36.45
CA MET A 92 -11.98 21.14 -36.94
C MET A 92 -11.89 19.63 -37.14
N GLU A 93 -12.06 19.17 -38.38
CA GLU A 93 -11.73 17.79 -38.74
C GLU A 93 -10.24 17.62 -38.53
N TYR A 94 -9.87 16.95 -37.42
CA TYR A 94 -8.50 16.51 -37.25
C TYR A 94 -8.14 15.60 -38.42
N THR A 95 -7.00 15.88 -39.04
CA THR A 95 -6.43 14.96 -40.04
C THR A 95 -6.07 13.63 -39.37
N GLU A 96 -6.00 12.55 -40.15
CA GLU A 96 -5.60 11.24 -39.63
C GLU A 96 -4.22 11.27 -38.95
N GLU A 97 -3.28 12.06 -39.49
CA GLU A 97 -1.97 12.27 -38.90
C GLU A 97 -2.04 12.97 -37.52
N GLU A 98 -2.91 13.97 -37.37
CA GLU A 98 -3.10 14.66 -36.09
C GLU A 98 -3.73 13.75 -35.03
N LEU A 99 -4.72 12.93 -35.41
CA LEU A 99 -5.35 11.97 -34.50
C LEU A 99 -4.35 10.91 -34.03
N ARG A 100 -3.53 10.39 -34.95
CA ARG A 100 -2.49 9.42 -34.62
C ARG A 100 -1.42 10.03 -33.72
N LYS A 101 -0.98 11.25 -34.01
CA LYS A 101 0.00 11.97 -33.18
C LYS A 101 -0.53 12.23 -31.76
N GLN A 102 -1.81 12.60 -31.63
CA GLN A 102 -2.45 12.78 -30.33
C GLN A 102 -2.55 11.46 -29.57
N PHE A 103 -2.95 10.38 -30.23
CA PHE A 103 -3.01 9.05 -29.61
C PHE A 103 -1.64 8.57 -29.13
N GLU A 104 -0.61 8.67 -29.96
CA GLU A 104 0.77 8.32 -29.60
C GLU A 104 1.27 9.17 -28.42
N ALA A 105 0.94 10.47 -28.39
CA ALA A 105 1.24 11.34 -27.27
C ALA A 105 0.52 10.90 -25.99
N SER A 106 -0.75 10.51 -26.06
CA SER A 106 -1.51 9.99 -24.90
C SER A 106 -0.96 8.66 -24.38
N VAL A 107 -0.58 7.74 -25.28
CA VAL A 107 0.07 6.48 -24.91
C VAL A 107 1.41 6.73 -24.21
N LYS A 108 2.20 7.68 -24.73
CA LYS A 108 3.48 8.07 -24.14
C LYS A 108 3.29 8.71 -22.76
N ASP A 109 2.40 9.69 -22.64
CA ASP A 109 2.10 10.38 -21.40
C ASP A 109 1.61 9.40 -20.31
N HIS A 110 0.75 8.45 -20.68
CA HIS A 110 0.32 7.41 -19.76
C HIS A 110 1.49 6.57 -19.23
N LYS A 111 2.38 6.11 -20.12
CA LYS A 111 3.57 5.34 -19.73
C LYS A 111 4.50 6.15 -18.83
N ASP A 112 4.70 7.42 -19.14
CA ASP A 112 5.56 8.31 -18.35
C ASP A 112 4.96 8.54 -16.95
N ARG A 113 3.64 8.78 -16.86
CA ARG A 113 2.93 8.92 -15.59
C ARG A 113 3.03 7.67 -14.72
N VAL A 114 2.81 6.48 -15.29
CA VAL A 114 2.91 5.23 -14.52
C VAL A 114 4.33 5.02 -13.99
N LYS A 115 5.36 5.35 -14.77
CA LYS A 115 6.76 5.30 -14.30
C LYS A 115 7.02 6.26 -13.16
N ASP A 116 6.48 7.47 -13.20
CA ASP A 116 6.66 8.45 -12.14
C ASP A 116 5.89 8.08 -10.87
N GLU A 117 4.69 7.53 -11.01
CA GLU A 117 3.93 6.92 -9.91
C GLU A 117 4.71 5.76 -9.27
N ALA A 118 5.30 4.88 -10.09
CA ALA A 118 6.14 3.78 -9.62
C ALA A 118 7.37 4.28 -8.84
N LYS A 119 8.07 5.32 -9.32
CA LYS A 119 9.20 5.94 -8.58
C LYS A 119 8.74 6.48 -7.23
N ASN A 120 7.61 7.19 -7.19
CA ASN A 120 7.04 7.71 -5.96
C ASN A 120 6.65 6.58 -4.99
N GLN A 121 6.07 5.51 -5.51
CA GLN A 121 5.72 4.34 -4.72
C GLN A 121 6.96 3.64 -4.14
N LEU A 122 8.06 3.51 -4.89
CA LEU A 122 9.32 2.97 -4.37
C LEU A 122 9.81 3.76 -3.15
N ILE A 123 9.84 5.09 -3.25
CA ILE A 123 10.29 5.97 -2.14
C ILE A 123 9.39 5.80 -0.92
N LYS A 124 8.07 5.83 -1.11
CA LYS A 124 7.10 5.65 -0.02
C LYS A 124 7.24 4.27 0.64
N SER A 125 7.44 3.23 -0.17
CA SER A 125 7.55 1.84 0.31
C SER A 125 8.84 1.62 1.09
N LEU A 126 9.95 2.25 0.67
CA LEU A 126 11.19 2.27 1.44
C LEU A 126 11.00 2.95 2.80
N GLY A 127 10.27 4.07 2.84
CA GLY A 127 9.90 4.72 4.10
C GLY A 127 9.15 3.77 5.04
N PHE A 128 8.23 2.97 4.49
CA PHE A 128 7.46 1.96 5.24
C PHE A 128 8.32 0.81 5.79
N ILE A 129 9.53 0.58 5.26
CA ILE A 129 10.48 -0.41 5.81
C ILE A 129 11.47 0.24 6.77
N ILE A 130 12.00 1.42 6.41
CA ILE A 130 13.06 2.10 7.16
C ILE A 130 12.55 2.67 8.49
N ILE A 131 11.34 3.24 8.52
CA ILE A 131 10.76 3.83 9.74
C ILE A 131 10.53 2.79 10.87
N PRO A 132 9.94 1.61 10.62
CA PRO A 132 9.74 0.61 11.67
C PRO A 132 11.02 -0.12 12.05
N LEU A 133 12.07 -0.10 11.22
CA LEU A 133 13.28 -0.89 11.44
C LEU A 133 13.99 -0.57 12.76
N PRO A 134 14.24 0.71 13.16
CA PRO A 134 14.79 1.04 14.48
C PRO A 134 13.94 0.51 15.64
N ILE A 135 12.62 0.61 15.52
CA ILE A 135 11.66 0.12 16.52
C ILE A 135 11.77 -1.41 16.61
N PHE A 136 11.73 -2.10 15.47
CA PHE A 136 11.88 -3.54 15.39
C PHE A 136 13.20 -3.99 16.03
N LEU A 137 14.32 -3.36 15.69
CA LEU A 137 15.64 -3.72 16.25
C LEU A 137 15.67 -3.54 17.77
N TYR A 138 15.12 -2.43 18.28
CA TYR A 138 15.03 -2.17 19.72
C TYR A 138 14.19 -3.24 20.44
N PHE A 139 12.95 -3.47 19.97
CA PHE A 139 12.03 -4.42 20.59
C PHE A 139 12.47 -5.88 20.40
N ASN A 140 13.12 -6.21 19.29
CA ASN A 140 13.68 -7.53 19.05
C ASN A 140 14.87 -7.79 19.98
N LYS A 141 15.69 -6.77 20.25
CA LYS A 141 16.76 -6.84 21.25
C LYS A 141 16.20 -7.02 22.65
N LEU A 142 15.15 -6.27 23.03
CA LEU A 142 14.44 -6.44 24.30
C LEU A 142 13.91 -7.88 24.45
N ARG A 143 13.28 -8.42 23.41
CA ARG A 143 12.82 -9.82 23.38
C ARG A 143 13.98 -10.82 23.56
N SER A 144 15.10 -10.62 22.87
CA SER A 144 16.25 -11.54 22.94
C SER A 144 16.97 -11.53 24.29
N ARG A 145 16.83 -10.43 25.03
CA ARG A 145 17.38 -10.24 26.38
C ARG A 145 16.41 -10.74 27.45
N GLY A 146 15.69 -11.83 27.20
CA GLY A 146 14.88 -12.53 28.20
C GLY A 146 15.75 -13.07 29.34
N GLU A 147 16.17 -12.13 30.19
CA GLU A 147 16.84 -12.06 31.49
C GLU A 147 17.98 -13.05 31.87
N PRO A 148 19.00 -12.60 32.65
CA PRO A 148 19.88 -13.52 33.38
C PRO A 148 19.04 -14.36 34.35
N GLN A 149 19.37 -15.65 34.47
CA GLN A 149 18.78 -16.56 35.46
C GLN A 149 19.06 -16.10 36.89
#